data_AF-A0A9D9EEY2-F1
#
_entry.id   AF-A0A9D9EEY2-F1
#
_cell.length_a   1.000
_cell.length_b   1.000
_cell.length_c   1.000
_cell.angle_alpha   90.00
_cell.angle_beta   90.00
_cell.angle_gamma   90.00
#
_symmetry.space_group_name_H-M   'P 1'
#
loop_
_entity.id
_entity.type
_entity.pdbx_description
1 polymer ?
#
loop_
_entity_poly.entity_id
_entity_poly.type
_entity_poly.pdbx_seq_one_letter_code
_entity_poly.pdbx_strand_id
1 'polypeptide(L)'
;MIKNIIDKIIQDLGDDRPINGILLKAQIVASRLNNKEFENWINNEQNGYSDAKNIPSYRVLGAIVKADIFRPYDGLYRNCIIPPGIFGKFAVLEYTGNMQMKAPEITGTTEQERREYVREMWKCMHNCEMCGRCSILRGRDPEELYADYISGKCSYTDASIALRDRDRH
;
A
#
# COMPACT_ATOMS: atom_id res chain seq x y z
N MET A 1 29.45 -15.14 37.87
CA MET A 1 28.67 -16.00 36.95
C MET A 1 27.93 -15.19 35.88
N ILE A 2 27.18 -14.12 36.23
CA ILE A 2 26.51 -13.23 35.25
C ILE A 2 27.48 -12.49 34.33
N LYS A 3 28.60 -11.95 34.87
CA LYS A 3 29.64 -11.28 34.06
C LYS A 3 30.14 -12.14 32.89
N ASN A 4 30.40 -13.43 33.13
CA ASN A 4 30.86 -14.37 32.08
C ASN A 4 29.84 -14.53 30.93
N ILE A 5 28.54 -14.45 31.21
CA ILE A 5 27.50 -14.52 30.17
C ILE A 5 27.47 -13.21 29.36
N ILE A 6 27.60 -12.07 30.05
CA ILE A 6 27.68 -10.76 29.41
C ILE A 6 28.91 -10.69 28.49
N ASP A 7 30.08 -11.13 28.98
CA ASP A 7 31.32 -11.16 28.20
C ASP A 7 31.18 -12.04 26.94
N LYS A 8 30.50 -13.20 27.07
CA LYS A 8 30.17 -14.06 25.94
C LYS A 8 29.21 -13.41 24.94
N ILE A 9 28.21 -12.67 25.41
CA ILE A 9 27.28 -11.93 24.53
C ILE A 9 28.06 -10.85 23.75
N ILE A 10 28.96 -10.12 24.42
CA ILE A 10 29.80 -9.10 23.78
C ILE A 10 30.70 -9.74 22.72
N GLN A 11 31.32 -10.89 23.03
CA GLN A 11 32.14 -11.63 22.08
C GLN A 11 31.31 -12.17 20.90
N ASP A 12 30.15 -12.78 21.17
CA ASP A 12 29.25 -13.30 20.13
C ASP A 12 28.73 -12.19 19.20
N LEU A 13 28.51 -10.97 19.72
CA LEU A 13 28.17 -9.78 18.94
C LEU A 13 29.33 -9.29 18.07
N GLY A 14 30.57 -9.35 18.59
CA GLY A 14 31.77 -9.01 17.83
C GLY A 14 32.13 -10.03 16.75
N ASP A 15 31.76 -11.30 16.95
CA ASP A 15 31.99 -12.42 16.04
C ASP A 15 30.89 -12.55 14.94
N ASP A 16 29.93 -11.63 14.86
CA ASP A 16 28.79 -11.65 13.91
C ASP A 16 27.98 -12.97 13.94
N ARG A 17 27.75 -13.51 15.14
CA ARG A 17 26.95 -14.74 15.30
C ARG A 17 25.46 -14.47 15.11
N PRO A 18 24.66 -15.50 14.77
CA PRO A 18 23.22 -15.34 14.56
C PRO A 18 22.51 -14.66 15.74
N ILE A 19 21.81 -13.55 15.44
CA ILE A 19 21.15 -12.67 16.42
C ILE A 19 20.20 -13.42 17.37
N ASN A 20 19.52 -14.47 16.87
CA ASN A 20 18.56 -15.26 17.64
C ASN A 20 19.21 -15.92 18.87
N GLY A 21 20.38 -16.53 18.70
CA GLY A 21 21.11 -17.16 19.81
C GLY A 21 21.61 -16.14 20.84
N ILE A 22 21.89 -14.91 20.41
CA ILE A 22 22.33 -13.81 21.26
C ILE A 22 21.16 -13.26 22.09
N LEU A 23 20.00 -13.06 21.46
CA LEU A 23 18.78 -12.58 22.14
C LEU A 23 18.28 -13.56 23.21
N LEU A 24 18.34 -14.87 22.96
CA LEU A 24 18.03 -15.89 23.97
C LEU A 24 18.96 -15.81 25.19
N LYS A 25 20.27 -15.63 24.97
CA LYS A 25 21.24 -15.43 26.07
C LYS A 25 20.97 -14.12 26.81
N ALA A 26 20.64 -13.05 26.10
CA ALA A 26 20.29 -11.77 26.68
C ALA A 26 19.03 -11.87 27.55
N GLN A 27 18.03 -12.68 27.15
CA GLN A 27 16.82 -12.93 27.94
C GLN A 27 17.14 -13.61 29.28
N ILE A 28 18.06 -14.59 29.27
CA ILE A 28 18.54 -15.24 30.50
C ILE A 28 19.22 -14.21 31.42
N VAL A 29 20.00 -13.28 30.84
CA VAL A 29 20.64 -12.19 31.61
C VAL A 29 19.59 -11.24 32.19
N ALA A 30 18.57 -10.86 31.40
CA ALA A 30 17.50 -9.97 31.84
C ALA A 30 16.73 -10.53 33.05
N SER A 31 16.33 -11.81 32.97
CA SER A 31 15.66 -12.51 34.06
C SER A 31 16.52 -12.58 35.33
N ARG A 32 17.82 -12.82 35.20
CA ARG A 32 18.76 -12.89 36.34
C ARG A 32 19.05 -11.53 36.98
N LEU A 33 19.03 -10.45 36.20
CA LEU A 33 19.18 -9.08 36.70
C LEU A 33 17.89 -8.54 37.30
N ASN A 34 16.77 -9.27 37.17
CA ASN A 34 15.43 -8.84 37.58
C ASN A 34 15.05 -7.46 37.00
N ASN A 35 15.56 -7.14 35.80
CA ASN A 35 15.28 -5.89 35.11
C ASN A 35 14.13 -6.10 34.12
N LYS A 36 12.92 -5.75 34.56
CA LYS A 36 11.69 -5.89 33.77
C LYS A 36 11.68 -5.05 32.50
N GLU A 37 12.35 -3.90 32.49
CA GLU A 37 12.43 -3.05 31.29
C GLU A 37 13.23 -3.76 30.19
N PHE A 38 14.40 -4.30 30.55
CA PHE A 38 15.24 -5.02 29.61
C PHE A 38 14.60 -6.34 29.13
N GLU A 39 13.93 -7.06 30.04
CA GLU A 39 13.19 -8.27 29.68
C GLU A 39 12.05 -7.97 28.68
N ASN A 40 11.26 -6.94 28.94
CA ASN A 40 10.20 -6.49 28.04
C ASN A 40 10.77 -6.06 26.69
N TRP A 41 11.89 -5.33 26.69
CA TRP A 41 12.57 -4.93 25.46
C TRP A 41 12.98 -6.14 24.62
N ILE A 42 13.66 -7.13 25.20
CA ILE A 42 14.07 -8.35 24.48
C ILE A 42 12.87 -9.13 23.94
N ASN A 43 11.79 -9.23 24.73
CA ASN A 43 10.58 -9.92 24.29
C ASN A 43 9.94 -9.22 23.08
N ASN A 44 9.92 -7.88 23.07
CA ASN A 44 9.42 -7.11 21.93
C ASN A 44 10.33 -7.23 20.70
N GLU A 45 11.65 -7.29 20.87
CA GLU A 45 12.58 -7.49 19.75
C GLU A 45 12.46 -8.88 19.12
N GLN A 46 12.19 -9.91 19.92
CA GLN A 46 12.02 -11.29 19.43
C GLN A 46 10.63 -11.54 18.83
N ASN A 47 9.57 -11.01 19.43
CA ASN A 47 8.17 -11.34 19.08
C ASN A 47 7.41 -10.22 18.39
N GLY A 48 8.01 -9.04 18.26
CA GLY A 48 7.36 -7.84 17.73
C GLY A 48 6.67 -6.99 18.81
N TYR A 49 6.37 -5.75 18.44
CA TYR A 49 5.69 -4.77 19.29
C TYR A 49 4.18 -4.81 19.05
N SER A 50 3.39 -4.92 20.12
CA SER A 50 1.93 -4.99 20.05
C SER A 50 1.24 -3.62 19.93
N ASP A 51 1.88 -2.55 20.43
CA ASP A 51 1.37 -1.18 20.38
C ASP A 51 2.40 -0.25 19.73
N ALA A 52 1.93 0.58 18.79
CA ALA A 52 2.73 1.61 18.13
C ALA A 52 3.25 2.69 19.09
N LYS A 53 2.64 2.86 20.27
CA LYS A 53 3.05 3.86 21.27
C LYS A 53 4.38 3.56 21.96
N ASN A 54 4.75 2.29 22.08
CA ASN A 54 5.94 1.85 22.82
C ASN A 54 7.08 1.41 21.90
N ILE A 55 7.10 1.88 20.66
CA ILE A 55 8.12 1.56 19.68
C ILE A 55 9.35 2.47 19.90
N PRO A 56 10.56 1.91 20.08
CA PRO A 56 11.77 2.70 20.16
C PRO A 56 12.02 3.51 18.88
N SER A 57 12.59 4.71 19.01
CA SER A 57 12.82 5.61 17.87
C SER A 57 13.63 4.97 16.73
N TYR A 58 14.59 4.09 17.05
CA TYR A 58 15.38 3.38 16.03
C TYR A 58 14.60 2.28 15.27
N ARG A 59 13.43 1.86 15.78
CA ARG A 59 12.50 0.98 15.06
C ARG A 59 11.53 1.78 14.18
N VAL A 60 11.48 3.11 14.32
CA VAL A 60 10.69 3.97 13.44
C VAL A 60 11.47 4.21 12.14
N LEU A 61 11.08 3.50 11.09
CA LEU A 61 11.65 3.67 9.75
C LEU A 61 10.80 4.66 8.95
N GLY A 62 11.46 5.61 8.29
CA GLY A 62 10.81 6.44 7.27
C GLY A 62 10.50 5.59 6.05
N ALA A 63 9.21 5.38 5.75
CA ALA A 63 8.78 4.68 4.55
C ALA A 63 7.93 5.60 3.68
N ILE A 64 8.16 5.54 2.36
CA ILE A 64 7.29 6.16 1.38
C ILE A 64 6.32 5.09 0.91
N VAL A 65 5.04 5.26 1.24
CA VAL A 65 4.00 4.36 0.74
C VAL A 65 3.65 4.77 -0.69
N LYS A 66 3.78 3.82 -1.61
CA LYS A 66 3.27 3.95 -2.98
C LYS A 66 2.08 3.02 -3.17
N ALA A 67 1.03 3.51 -3.81
CA ALA A 67 -0.16 2.71 -4.09
C ALA A 67 -0.70 2.99 -5.49
N ASP A 68 -1.36 1.97 -6.03
CA ASP A 68 -2.23 2.12 -7.18
C ASP A 68 -3.66 2.37 -6.67
N ILE A 69 -4.27 3.48 -7.08
CA ILE A 69 -5.58 3.92 -6.61
C ILE A 69 -6.57 3.82 -7.76
N PHE A 70 -7.55 2.91 -7.64
CA PHE A 70 -8.68 2.85 -8.55
C PHE A 70 -9.85 3.62 -7.96
N ARG A 71 -10.35 4.61 -8.70
CA ARG A 71 -11.60 5.29 -8.42
C ARG A 71 -12.64 4.90 -9.48
N PRO A 72 -13.83 4.43 -9.08
CA PRO A 72 -14.91 4.15 -10.01
C PRO A 72 -15.20 5.36 -10.90
N TYR A 73 -15.29 5.14 -12.22
CA TYR A 73 -15.59 6.14 -13.24
C TYR A 73 -14.54 7.26 -13.43
N ASP A 74 -13.66 7.51 -12.47
CA ASP A 74 -12.56 8.46 -12.62
C ASP A 74 -11.32 7.77 -13.23
N GLY A 75 -11.06 6.51 -12.86
CA GLY A 75 -10.02 5.63 -13.42
C GLY A 75 -8.94 5.18 -12.41
N LEU A 76 -7.78 4.74 -12.90
CA LEU A 76 -6.66 4.17 -12.14
C LEU A 76 -5.46 5.12 -12.14
N TYR A 77 -5.00 5.45 -10.95
CA TYR A 77 -3.70 6.05 -10.75
C TYR A 77 -2.67 5.01 -10.35
N ARG A 78 -1.50 5.05 -10.97
CA ARG A 78 -0.40 4.14 -10.65
C ARG A 78 0.69 4.85 -9.88
N ASN A 79 1.38 4.13 -9.00
CA ASN A 79 2.58 4.57 -8.30
C ASN A 79 2.40 5.89 -7.51
N CYS A 80 1.22 6.14 -6.96
CA CYS A 80 0.94 7.35 -6.20
C CYS A 80 1.64 7.31 -4.85
N ILE A 81 2.40 8.35 -4.54
CA ILE A 81 2.93 8.54 -3.20
C ILE A 81 1.75 8.89 -2.31
N ILE A 82 1.54 8.11 -1.25
CA ILE A 82 0.56 8.40 -0.21
C ILE A 82 1.26 9.21 0.87
N PRO A 83 0.89 10.50 1.06
CA PRO A 83 1.47 11.30 2.12
C PRO A 83 1.30 10.65 3.50
N PRO A 84 2.31 10.79 4.38
CA PRO A 84 2.20 10.31 5.75
C PRO A 84 0.98 10.89 6.47
N GLY A 85 0.30 10.07 7.28
CA GLY A 85 -0.84 10.52 8.09
C GLY A 85 -2.21 10.48 7.39
N ILE A 86 -2.28 10.09 6.11
CA ILE A 86 -3.54 10.03 5.36
C ILE A 86 -4.43 8.83 5.71
N PHE A 87 -3.97 7.88 6.51
CA PHE A 87 -4.67 6.61 6.77
C PHE A 87 -6.02 6.72 7.53
N GLY A 88 -6.46 7.93 7.91
CA GLY A 88 -7.82 8.16 8.38
C GLY A 88 -8.83 8.29 7.23
N LYS A 89 -9.98 7.61 7.31
CA LYS A 89 -11.02 7.58 6.24
C LYS A 89 -11.34 8.96 5.62
N PHE A 90 -11.42 10.01 6.43
CA PHE A 90 -11.73 11.36 5.97
C PHE A 90 -10.60 11.98 5.14
N ALA A 91 -9.35 11.85 5.59
CA ALA A 91 -8.18 12.40 4.89
C ALA A 91 -7.90 11.67 3.55
N VAL A 92 -8.17 10.35 3.48
CA VAL A 92 -8.07 9.60 2.21
C VAL A 92 -9.02 10.19 1.16
N LEU A 93 -10.28 10.46 1.53
CA LEU A 93 -11.28 10.97 0.58
C LEU A 93 -10.95 12.37 0.07
N GLU A 94 -10.53 13.28 0.95
CA GLU A 94 -10.12 14.63 0.56
C GLU A 94 -8.90 14.61 -0.38
N TYR A 95 -7.86 13.85 -0.01
CA TYR A 95 -6.65 13.76 -0.83
C TYR A 95 -6.91 13.14 -2.20
N THR A 96 -7.66 12.03 -2.24
CA THR A 96 -7.97 11.34 -3.50
C THR A 96 -8.96 12.11 -4.37
N GLY A 97 -9.84 12.93 -3.79
CA GLY A 97 -10.76 13.82 -4.51
C GLY A 97 -10.06 14.94 -5.28
N ASN A 98 -8.94 15.44 -4.76
CA ASN A 98 -8.14 16.49 -5.40
C ASN A 98 -7.18 15.95 -6.48
N MET A 99 -7.03 14.63 -6.58
CA MET A 99 -6.22 14.02 -7.62
C MET A 99 -6.94 14.17 -8.98
N GLN A 100 -6.24 14.64 -10.01
CA GLN A 100 -6.77 14.75 -11.37
C GLN A 100 -6.23 13.63 -12.27
N MET A 101 -7.13 12.87 -12.89
CA MET A 101 -6.75 11.87 -13.88
C MET A 101 -6.52 12.52 -15.23
N LYS A 102 -5.46 12.12 -15.91
CA LYS A 102 -5.19 12.52 -17.28
C LYS A 102 -5.37 11.31 -18.18
N ALA A 103 -6.61 11.09 -18.61
CA ALA A 103 -6.87 10.22 -19.75
C ALA A 103 -6.26 10.86 -21.01
N PRO A 104 -5.85 10.06 -22.01
CA PRO A 104 -5.40 10.59 -23.30
C PRO A 104 -6.48 11.49 -23.92
N GLU A 105 -6.12 12.73 -24.25
CA GLU A 105 -7.00 13.69 -24.91
C GLU A 105 -7.35 13.23 -26.31
N ILE A 106 -8.59 13.42 -26.75
CA ILE A 106 -9.01 13.03 -28.11
C ILE A 106 -8.23 13.80 -29.18
N THR A 107 -7.85 15.05 -28.87
CA THR A 107 -7.02 15.89 -29.73
C THR A 107 -5.56 15.51 -29.56
N GLY A 108 -4.97 14.90 -30.58
CA GLY A 108 -3.54 14.58 -30.61
C GLY A 108 -3.17 13.16 -30.15
N THR A 109 -4.15 12.30 -29.88
CA THR A 109 -3.91 10.87 -29.64
C THR A 109 -4.63 10.01 -30.67
N THR A 110 -4.12 8.81 -30.89
CA THR A 110 -4.66 7.83 -31.81
C THR A 110 -5.76 6.98 -31.15
N GLU A 111 -6.62 6.38 -31.98
CA GLU A 111 -7.60 5.41 -31.51
C GLU A 111 -6.94 4.24 -30.77
N GLN A 112 -5.80 3.77 -31.27
CA GLN A 112 -5.07 2.67 -30.67
C GLN A 112 -4.54 3.02 -29.27
N GLU A 113 -3.97 4.21 -29.09
CA GLU A 113 -3.52 4.68 -27.76
C GLU A 113 -4.68 4.76 -26.77
N ARG A 114 -5.85 5.27 -27.21
CA ARG A 114 -7.05 5.33 -26.37
C ARG A 114 -7.61 3.94 -26.04
N ARG A 115 -7.59 3.01 -26.99
CA ARG A 115 -7.99 1.61 -26.79
C ARG A 115 -7.07 0.92 -25.78
N GLU A 116 -5.76 1.06 -25.93
CA GLU A 116 -4.78 0.52 -24.99
C GLU A 116 -4.94 1.11 -23.59
N TYR A 117 -5.20 2.42 -23.51
CA TYR A 117 -5.53 3.07 -22.25
C TYR A 117 -6.75 2.44 -21.58
N VAL A 118 -7.86 2.25 -22.31
CA VAL A 118 -9.09 1.61 -21.78
C VAL A 118 -8.80 0.17 -21.32
N ARG A 119 -8.06 -0.62 -22.09
CA ARG A 119 -7.67 -2.00 -21.71
C ARG A 119 -6.88 -2.04 -20.42
N GLU A 120 -5.80 -1.27 -20.36
CA GLU A 120 -4.92 -1.23 -19.19
C GLU A 120 -5.61 -0.64 -17.97
N MET A 121 -6.52 0.29 -18.20
CA MET A 121 -7.36 0.89 -17.18
C MET A 121 -8.26 -0.18 -16.55
N TRP A 122 -9.00 -0.94 -17.34
CA TRP A 122 -9.99 -1.91 -16.86
C TRP A 122 -9.47 -3.33 -16.63
N LYS A 123 -8.17 -3.56 -16.82
CA LYS A 123 -7.48 -4.83 -16.59
C LYS A 123 -7.85 -5.47 -15.25
N CYS A 124 -8.16 -6.76 -15.22
CA CYS A 124 -8.44 -7.45 -13.97
C CYS A 124 -7.21 -7.44 -13.05
N MET A 125 -7.39 -7.06 -11.78
CA MET A 125 -6.33 -7.07 -10.77
C MET A 125 -6.35 -8.33 -9.89
N HIS A 126 -7.27 -9.27 -10.15
CA HIS A 126 -7.48 -10.49 -9.37
C HIS A 126 -7.68 -10.25 -7.86
N ASN A 127 -8.12 -9.06 -7.48
CA ASN A 127 -8.40 -8.65 -6.11
C ASN A 127 -9.83 -8.10 -6.02
N CYS A 128 -10.80 -9.02 -6.13
CA CYS A 128 -12.22 -8.68 -6.27
C CYS A 128 -12.78 -7.87 -5.09
N GLU A 129 -12.32 -8.17 -3.87
CA GLU A 129 -12.74 -7.48 -2.64
C GLU A 129 -12.38 -5.99 -2.65
N MET A 130 -11.26 -5.64 -3.28
CA MET A 130 -10.72 -4.29 -3.26
C MET A 130 -10.94 -3.51 -4.56
N CYS A 131 -11.05 -4.19 -5.71
CA CYS A 131 -11.06 -3.50 -7.00
C CYS A 131 -12.45 -3.06 -7.50
N GLY A 132 -13.53 -3.80 -7.21
CA GLY A 132 -14.90 -3.47 -7.65
C GLY A 132 -15.16 -3.40 -9.17
N ARG A 133 -14.17 -3.65 -10.04
CA ARG A 133 -14.28 -3.46 -11.50
C ARG A 133 -15.36 -4.34 -12.14
N CYS A 134 -15.42 -5.61 -11.74
CA CYS A 134 -16.41 -6.55 -12.27
C CYS A 134 -17.84 -6.10 -11.98
N SER A 135 -18.08 -5.47 -10.82
CA SER A 135 -19.41 -4.95 -10.43
C SER A 135 -19.87 -3.79 -11.31
N ILE A 136 -18.93 -3.01 -11.86
CA ILE A 136 -19.21 -1.92 -12.80
C ILE A 136 -19.37 -2.47 -14.22
N LEU A 137 -18.45 -3.33 -14.66
CA LEU A 137 -18.48 -3.90 -16.01
C LEU A 137 -19.70 -4.81 -16.23
N ARG A 138 -20.14 -5.55 -15.20
CA ARG A 138 -21.26 -6.51 -15.26
C ARG A 138 -21.14 -7.50 -16.43
N GLY A 139 -19.91 -7.96 -16.70
CA GLY A 139 -19.61 -8.90 -17.79
C GLY A 139 -19.51 -8.28 -19.19
N ARG A 140 -19.64 -6.95 -19.31
CA ARG A 140 -19.45 -6.22 -20.58
C ARG A 140 -17.99 -5.91 -20.84
N ASP A 141 -17.63 -5.82 -22.11
CA ASP A 141 -16.28 -5.48 -22.52
C ASP A 141 -16.00 -3.97 -22.35
N PRO A 142 -14.88 -3.56 -21.74
CA PRO A 142 -14.53 -2.16 -21.58
C PRO A 142 -14.38 -1.38 -22.90
N GLU A 143 -13.90 -2.00 -23.98
CA GLU A 143 -13.77 -1.31 -25.27
C GLU A 143 -15.12 -0.99 -25.88
N GLU A 144 -16.11 -1.86 -25.69
CA GLU A 144 -17.49 -1.59 -26.11
C GLU A 144 -18.10 -0.45 -25.29
N LEU A 145 -17.90 -0.44 -23.97
CA LEU A 145 -18.41 0.61 -23.10
C LEU A 145 -17.79 1.98 -23.39
N TYR A 146 -16.53 2.00 -23.83
CA TYR A 146 -15.78 3.22 -24.13
C TYR A 146 -15.59 3.47 -25.64
N ALA A 147 -16.41 2.85 -26.51
CA ALA A 147 -16.26 2.93 -27.96
C ALA A 147 -16.31 4.39 -28.50
N ASP A 148 -17.17 5.23 -27.92
CA ASP A 148 -17.27 6.64 -28.31
C ASP A 148 -16.04 7.46 -27.91
N TYR A 149 -15.41 7.14 -26.77
CA TYR A 149 -14.12 7.72 -26.39
C TYR A 149 -12.98 7.23 -27.30
N ILE A 150 -12.91 5.92 -27.55
CA ILE A 150 -11.88 5.30 -28.39
C ILE A 150 -11.92 5.91 -29.80
N SER A 151 -13.10 6.03 -30.40
CA SER A 151 -13.31 6.66 -31.71
C SER A 151 -13.16 8.20 -31.72
N GLY A 152 -12.97 8.83 -30.55
CA GLY A 152 -12.71 10.27 -30.44
C GLY A 152 -13.96 11.16 -30.49
N LYS A 153 -15.14 10.62 -30.24
CA LYS A 153 -16.40 11.38 -30.24
C LYS A 153 -16.68 12.13 -28.93
N CYS A 154 -16.15 11.64 -27.81
CA CYS A 154 -16.30 12.25 -26.49
C CYS A 154 -15.04 12.06 -25.64
N SER A 155 -14.93 12.78 -24.53
CA SER A 155 -13.84 12.58 -23.57
C SER A 155 -14.04 11.30 -22.75
N TYR A 156 -12.96 10.79 -22.14
CA TYR A 156 -13.05 9.64 -21.23
C TYR A 156 -13.98 9.91 -20.05
N THR A 157 -13.98 11.15 -19.55
CA THR A 157 -14.84 11.59 -18.45
C THR A 157 -16.31 11.53 -18.87
N ASP A 158 -16.66 12.02 -20.05
CA ASP A 158 -18.04 12.00 -20.56
C ASP A 158 -18.53 10.56 -20.75
N ALA A 159 -17.70 9.69 -21.33
CA ALA A 159 -18.01 8.26 -21.47
C ALA A 159 -18.24 7.59 -20.11
N SER A 160 -17.43 7.93 -19.11
CA SER A 160 -17.54 7.39 -17.75
C SER A 160 -18.78 7.89 -17.00
N ILE A 161 -19.16 9.15 -17.20
CA ILE A 161 -20.41 9.71 -16.67
C ILE A 161 -21.61 9.01 -17.29
N ALA A 162 -21.61 8.83 -18.62
CA ALA A 162 -22.68 8.12 -19.32
C ALA A 162 -22.82 6.66 -18.83
N LEU A 163 -21.71 5.98 -18.57
CA LEU A 163 -21.71 4.64 -17.98
C LEU A 163 -22.33 4.62 -16.58
N ARG A 164 -21.94 5.57 -15.72
CA ARG A 164 -22.46 5.72 -14.36
C ARG A 164 -23.96 5.98 -14.33
N ASP A 165 -24.44 6.86 -15.21
CA ASP A 165 -25.85 7.22 -15.28
C ASP A 165 -26.72 6.06 -15.80
N ARG A 166 -26.20 5.25 -16.73
CA ARG A 166 -26.84 3.97 -17.11
C ARG A 166 -26.96 3.00 -15.95
N ASP A 167 -25.91 2.87 -15.13
CA ASP A 167 -25.89 1.89 -14.04
C ASP A 167 -26.79 2.27 -12.84
N ARG A 168 -27.31 3.51 -12.81
CA ARG A 168 -28.28 4.01 -11.82
C ARG A 168 -29.74 3.68 -12.17
N HIS A 169 -30.03 3.15 -13.34
CA HIS A 169 -31.37 2.76 -13.80
C HIS A 169 -31.44 1.24 -13.96
#